data_AF-W9HCI9-F1
#
_entry.id   AF-W9HCI9-F1
#
_cell.length_a   1.000
_cell.length_b   1.000
_cell.length_c   1.000
_cell.angle_alpha   90.00
_cell.angle_beta   90.00
_cell.angle_gamma   90.00
#
_symmetry.space_group_name_H-M   'P 1'
#
loop_
_entity.id
_entity.type
_entity.pdbx_description
1 polymer ?
#
loop_
_entity_poly.entity_id
_entity_poly.type
_entity_poly.pdbx_seq_one_letter_code
_entity_poly.pdbx_strand_id
1 'polypeptide(L)'
;MFKMSRHHTISGALIATIALGAATVYAQSGPSLWDPAQLPETKGVVKQYTPTPRGDIDGLILTDGTEVKLPPHLTSQVVFAVKPGDQVTVRGLKARAVPLVDGASITNDATGVTVTDNGPPDANETETTVSGRIATVLHGKRGEVNGAVLEDGVTLRLPPPEAARFSDLLQTGRMISARGISLTTLMGTLVEARAIGATPEQLTELAVRPPMGPKGHGPGAGPGHGPGGRDGIAPPPPPRG
;
A
#
# COMPACT_ATOMS: atom_id res chain seq x y z
N MET A 1 23.85 78.68 -3.57
CA MET A 1 24.68 79.05 -4.73
C MET A 1 25.47 77.80 -5.14
N PHE A 2 25.36 77.37 -6.41
CA PHE A 2 26.13 76.33 -7.13
C PHE A 2 26.15 74.89 -6.55
N LYS A 3 25.53 73.86 -7.17
CA LYS A 3 25.91 73.15 -8.43
C LYS A 3 27.25 72.40 -8.23
N MET A 4 27.53 71.14 -8.57
CA MET A 4 26.90 69.95 -9.18
C MET A 4 28.10 69.03 -9.47
N SER A 5 27.90 67.70 -9.61
CA SER A 5 28.74 66.81 -10.45
C SER A 5 30.12 66.40 -9.84
N ARG A 6 30.70 65.19 -9.98
CA ARG A 6 30.53 64.07 -10.92
C ARG A 6 30.88 62.72 -10.29
N HIS A 7 30.21 61.71 -10.85
CA HIS A 7 30.50 60.28 -11.02
C HIS A 7 31.90 59.73 -10.67
N HIS A 8 31.93 58.51 -10.12
CA HIS A 8 32.65 57.36 -10.72
C HIS A 8 31.94 56.05 -10.34
N THR A 9 31.46 55.34 -11.35
CA THR A 9 31.01 53.96 -11.35
C THR A 9 32.24 53.04 -11.28
N ILE A 10 32.31 52.13 -10.31
CA ILE A 10 33.11 50.89 -10.46
C ILE A 10 32.26 49.72 -9.96
N SER A 11 31.98 48.83 -10.90
CA SER A 11 31.29 47.56 -10.76
C SER A 11 31.97 46.65 -9.73
N GLY A 12 31.20 46.12 -8.80
CA GLY A 12 31.55 44.98 -7.97
C GLY A 12 30.36 44.04 -7.90
N ALA A 13 30.15 43.26 -8.97
CA ALA A 13 29.15 42.20 -9.00
C ALA A 13 29.62 41.06 -8.09
N LEU A 14 29.16 41.04 -6.83
CA LEU A 14 29.32 39.89 -5.96
C LEU A 14 28.20 38.89 -6.28
N ILE A 15 28.63 37.76 -6.82
CA ILE A 15 27.84 36.59 -7.18
C ILE A 15 27.00 36.16 -5.97
N ALA A 16 25.68 36.27 -6.08
CA ALA A 16 24.75 35.69 -5.13
C ALA A 16 24.76 34.17 -5.34
N THR A 17 25.52 33.46 -4.50
CA THR A 17 25.49 32.00 -4.43
C THR A 17 24.13 31.57 -3.91
N ILE A 18 23.22 31.22 -4.82
CA ILE A 18 21.96 30.55 -4.45
C ILE A 18 22.35 29.13 -4.07
N ALA A 19 22.52 28.90 -2.77
CA ALA A 19 22.53 27.55 -2.23
C ALA A 19 21.15 26.95 -2.49
N LEU A 20 21.05 26.08 -3.50
CA LEU A 20 19.97 25.11 -3.58
C LEU A 20 20.13 24.17 -2.38
N GLY A 21 19.53 24.56 -1.26
CA GLY A 21 19.19 23.61 -0.21
C GLY A 21 18.22 22.62 -0.83
N ALA A 22 18.70 21.41 -1.12
CA ALA A 22 17.85 20.29 -1.41
C ALA A 22 16.90 20.14 -0.21
N ALA A 23 15.65 20.54 -0.38
CA ALA A 23 14.62 20.25 0.60
C ALA A 23 14.44 18.73 0.61
N THR A 24 15.08 18.07 1.57
CA THR A 24 14.73 16.71 1.95
C THR A 24 13.27 16.75 2.38
N VAL A 25 12.39 16.30 1.48
CA VAL A 25 11.01 16.00 1.83
C VAL A 25 11.07 14.77 2.73
N TYR A 26 11.13 14.99 4.04
CA TYR A 26 10.83 13.95 5.00
C TYR A 26 9.33 13.70 4.91
N ALA A 27 8.94 12.63 4.20
CA ALA A 27 7.67 12.01 4.49
C ALA A 27 7.76 11.45 5.91
N GLN A 28 7.34 12.24 6.90
CA GLN A 28 7.20 11.77 8.27
C GLN A 28 5.98 10.87 8.32
N SER A 29 6.19 9.57 8.08
CA SER A 29 5.34 8.52 8.62
C SER A 29 5.42 8.57 10.15
N GLY A 30 4.31 8.27 10.83
CA GLY A 30 4.21 8.28 12.29
C GLY A 30 5.32 7.45 12.94
N PRO A 31 5.66 7.71 14.22
CA PRO A 31 6.79 7.08 14.87
C PRO A 31 6.58 5.56 14.88
N SER A 32 7.41 4.84 14.12
CA SER A 32 7.60 3.42 14.33
C SER A 32 7.91 3.23 15.82
N LEU A 33 7.23 2.28 16.48
CA LEU A 33 7.47 1.99 17.91
C LEU A 33 8.95 1.66 18.21
N TRP A 34 9.69 1.29 17.16
CA TRP A 34 11.12 1.03 17.18
C TRP A 34 11.83 1.97 16.21
N ASP A 35 12.90 2.62 16.66
CA ASP A 35 13.79 3.39 15.80
C ASP A 35 14.73 2.41 15.07
N PRO A 36 14.62 2.25 13.73
CA PRO A 36 15.47 1.35 12.97
C PRO A 36 16.95 1.75 13.05
N ALA A 37 17.28 2.99 13.45
CA ALA A 37 18.66 3.41 13.65
C ALA A 37 19.35 2.76 14.86
N GLN A 38 18.59 2.19 15.80
CA GLN A 38 19.13 1.49 16.95
C GLN A 38 19.37 -0.01 16.71
N LEU A 39 18.95 -0.52 15.55
CA LEU A 39 19.13 -1.92 15.21
C LEU A 39 20.57 -2.21 14.79
N PRO A 40 21.08 -3.44 15.03
CA PRO A 40 22.40 -3.84 14.59
C PRO A 40 22.59 -3.65 13.08
N GLU A 41 23.77 -3.15 12.71
CA GLU A 41 24.18 -3.00 11.32
C GLU A 41 24.88 -4.27 10.81
N THR A 42 24.51 -4.68 9.60
CA THR A 42 25.19 -5.74 8.83
C THR A 42 25.53 -5.19 7.45
N LYS A 43 26.80 -5.29 7.06
CA LYS A 43 27.28 -4.83 5.75
C LYS A 43 27.57 -6.01 4.84
N GLY A 44 27.31 -5.83 3.55
CA GLY A 44 27.74 -6.79 2.54
C GLY A 44 27.43 -6.32 1.13
N VAL A 45 27.85 -7.13 0.16
CA VAL A 45 27.57 -6.87 -1.26
C VAL A 45 26.37 -7.70 -1.68
N VAL A 46 25.43 -7.11 -2.38
CA VAL A 46 24.24 -7.83 -2.86
C VAL A 46 24.64 -8.79 -3.96
N LYS A 47 24.34 -10.08 -3.79
CA LYS A 47 24.55 -11.11 -4.80
C LYS A 47 23.33 -11.26 -5.71
N GLN A 48 22.13 -11.31 -5.15
CA GLN A 48 20.88 -11.46 -5.89
C GLN A 48 19.66 -11.09 -5.02
N TYR A 49 18.52 -10.85 -5.67
CA TYR A 49 17.23 -10.73 -5.00
C TYR A 49 16.63 -12.11 -4.66
N THR A 50 15.77 -12.13 -3.64
CA THR A 50 14.94 -13.28 -3.30
C THR A 50 13.50 -12.98 -3.72
N PRO A 51 12.96 -13.65 -4.75
CA PRO A 51 11.58 -13.48 -5.16
C PRO A 51 10.65 -14.42 -4.41
N THR A 52 9.43 -13.95 -4.15
CA THR A 52 8.31 -14.74 -3.64
C THR A 52 7.60 -15.49 -4.78
N PRO A 53 6.81 -16.53 -4.48
CA PRO A 53 5.95 -17.19 -5.47
C PRO A 53 4.93 -16.27 -6.16
N ARG A 54 4.65 -15.09 -5.59
CA ARG A 54 3.75 -14.09 -6.18
C ARG A 54 4.46 -13.13 -7.15
N GLY A 55 5.78 -13.18 -7.21
CA GLY A 55 6.62 -12.30 -8.04
C GLY A 55 7.12 -11.05 -7.31
N ASP A 56 6.72 -10.82 -6.07
CA ASP A 56 7.27 -9.76 -5.20
C ASP A 56 8.68 -10.13 -4.73
N ILE A 57 9.48 -9.15 -4.29
CA ILE A 57 10.79 -9.39 -3.66
C ILE A 57 10.62 -9.36 -2.13
N ASP A 58 10.98 -10.45 -1.46
CA ASP A 58 10.93 -10.56 0.02
C ASP A 58 12.32 -10.52 0.67
N GLY A 59 13.36 -10.24 -0.10
CA GLY A 59 14.70 -10.17 0.45
C GLY A 59 15.82 -10.10 -0.57
N LEU A 60 17.03 -10.19 -0.04
CA LEU A 60 18.30 -10.17 -0.75
C LEU A 60 19.19 -11.27 -0.21
N ILE A 61 20.07 -11.80 -1.06
CA ILE A 61 21.19 -12.64 -0.64
C ILE A 61 22.46 -11.82 -0.83
N LEU A 62 23.29 -11.74 0.21
CA LEU A 62 24.60 -11.12 0.16
C LEU A 62 25.67 -12.11 -0.34
N THR A 63 26.81 -11.60 -0.80
CA THR A 63 27.90 -12.43 -1.35
C THR A 63 28.53 -13.38 -0.35
N ASP A 64 28.45 -13.05 0.95
CA ASP A 64 28.90 -13.89 2.06
C ASP A 64 27.92 -15.02 2.41
N GLY A 65 26.77 -15.09 1.73
CA GLY A 65 25.70 -16.05 1.99
C GLY A 65 24.68 -15.61 3.03
N THR A 66 24.78 -14.39 3.56
CA THR A 66 23.77 -13.83 4.47
C THR A 66 22.48 -13.55 3.71
N GLU A 67 21.37 -14.09 4.23
CA GLU A 67 20.02 -13.79 3.76
C GLU A 67 19.47 -12.58 4.51
N VAL A 68 18.98 -11.60 3.78
CA VAL A 68 18.33 -10.41 4.32
C VAL A 68 16.86 -10.48 3.94
N LYS A 69 15.98 -10.65 4.93
CA LYS A 69 14.53 -10.61 4.73
C LYS A 69 14.04 -9.17 4.80
N LEU A 70 13.18 -8.80 3.86
CA LEU A 70 12.54 -7.51 3.78
C LEU A 70 11.05 -7.74 3.53
N PRO A 71 10.15 -6.91 4.09
CA PRO A 71 8.74 -7.02 3.82
C PRO A 71 8.42 -6.88 2.31
N PRO A 72 7.52 -7.71 1.74
CA PRO A 72 7.20 -7.67 0.32
C PRO A 72 6.67 -6.30 -0.19
N HIS A 73 6.07 -5.48 0.67
CA HIS A 73 5.60 -4.13 0.28
C HIS A 73 6.74 -3.17 -0.08
N LEU A 74 7.99 -3.48 0.31
CA LEU A 74 9.16 -2.69 -0.05
C LEU A 74 9.76 -3.08 -1.41
N THR A 75 9.18 -4.06 -2.13
CA THR A 75 9.69 -4.56 -3.41
C THR A 75 10.14 -3.45 -4.36
N SER A 76 9.26 -2.47 -4.64
CA SER A 76 9.54 -1.40 -5.60
C SER A 76 10.67 -0.48 -5.13
N GLN A 77 10.69 -0.15 -3.84
CA GLN A 77 11.70 0.72 -3.25
C GLN A 77 13.08 0.06 -3.26
N VAL A 78 13.14 -1.24 -2.89
CA VAL A 78 14.38 -2.02 -2.85
C VAL A 78 14.97 -2.18 -4.24
N VAL A 79 14.17 -2.58 -5.24
CA VAL A 79 14.65 -2.78 -6.62
C VAL A 79 15.14 -1.47 -7.24
N PHE A 80 14.53 -0.33 -6.86
CA PHE A 80 14.97 0.98 -7.34
C PHE A 80 16.26 1.46 -6.66
N ALA A 81 16.40 1.21 -5.35
CA ALA A 81 17.51 1.72 -4.54
C ALA A 81 18.78 0.85 -4.59
N VAL A 82 18.63 -0.46 -4.77
CA VAL A 82 19.69 -1.45 -4.58
C VAL A 82 19.71 -2.44 -5.72
N LYS A 83 20.88 -2.71 -6.28
CA LYS A 83 21.11 -3.69 -7.35
C LYS A 83 22.12 -4.77 -6.94
N PRO A 84 22.08 -5.97 -7.56
CA PRO A 84 23.16 -6.93 -7.43
C PRO A 84 24.51 -6.29 -7.81
N GLY A 85 25.52 -6.48 -6.96
CA GLY A 85 26.83 -5.82 -7.04
C GLY A 85 26.97 -4.59 -6.15
N ASP A 86 25.88 -4.02 -5.65
CA ASP A 86 25.95 -2.86 -4.76
C ASP A 86 26.39 -3.25 -3.36
N GLN A 87 27.19 -2.38 -2.75
CA GLN A 87 27.52 -2.49 -1.34
C GLN A 87 26.42 -1.84 -0.51
N VAL A 88 25.90 -2.58 0.47
CA VAL A 88 24.76 -2.16 1.28
C VAL A 88 25.06 -2.29 2.77
N THR A 89 24.48 -1.38 3.54
CA THR A 89 24.39 -1.44 5.00
C THR A 89 22.94 -1.72 5.37
N VAL A 90 22.68 -2.86 5.99
CA VAL A 90 21.35 -3.27 6.46
C VAL A 90 21.26 -3.08 7.96
N ARG A 91 20.21 -2.44 8.46
CA ARG A 91 19.88 -2.38 9.88
C ARG A 91 18.74 -3.34 10.17
N GLY A 92 18.95 -4.27 11.09
CA GLY A 92 18.00 -5.34 11.31
C GLY A 92 18.38 -6.30 12.43
N LEU A 93 17.45 -7.20 12.77
CA LEU A 93 17.68 -8.22 13.78
C LEU A 93 18.35 -9.44 13.14
N LYS A 94 19.54 -9.80 13.64
CA LYS A 94 20.26 -10.99 13.16
C LYS A 94 19.77 -12.24 13.89
N ALA A 95 19.42 -13.27 13.12
CA ALA A 95 19.10 -14.58 13.67
C ALA A 95 20.35 -15.21 14.31
N ARG A 96 20.16 -15.91 15.44
CA ARG A 96 21.27 -16.56 16.16
C ARG A 96 21.76 -17.83 15.49
N ALA A 97 20.85 -18.60 14.89
CA ALA A 97 21.11 -19.96 14.42
C ALA A 97 21.52 -20.04 12.95
N VAL A 98 21.24 -19.00 12.16
CA VAL A 98 21.43 -18.98 10.70
C VAL A 98 21.92 -17.60 10.26
N PRO A 99 22.64 -17.49 9.12
CA PRO A 99 23.07 -16.20 8.57
C PRO A 99 21.87 -15.49 7.93
N LEU A 100 20.92 -15.06 8.77
CA LEU A 100 19.69 -14.39 8.39
C LEU A 100 19.59 -13.06 9.14
N VAL A 101 19.20 -12.00 8.45
CA VAL A 101 18.90 -10.68 9.01
C VAL A 101 17.47 -10.33 8.64
N ASP A 102 16.65 -10.05 9.64
CA ASP A 102 15.33 -9.43 9.46
C ASP A 102 15.52 -7.91 9.36
N GLY A 103 15.49 -7.40 8.13
CA GLY A 103 15.88 -6.05 7.79
C GLY A 103 14.77 -5.04 8.02
N ALA A 104 15.04 -4.03 8.85
CA ALA A 104 14.15 -2.88 9.04
C ALA A 104 14.55 -1.71 8.14
N SER A 105 15.83 -1.59 7.76
CA SER A 105 16.24 -0.67 6.72
C SER A 105 17.45 -1.17 5.95
N ILE A 106 17.58 -0.69 4.71
CA ILE A 106 18.70 -0.97 3.83
C ILE A 106 19.17 0.33 3.19
N THR A 107 20.46 0.61 3.34
CA THR A 107 21.13 1.75 2.74
C THR A 107 22.10 1.25 1.68
N ASN A 108 22.04 1.83 0.49
CA ASN A 108 23.06 1.65 -0.53
C ASN A 108 24.24 2.57 -0.23
N ASP A 109 25.42 2.00 0.03
CA ASP A 109 26.60 2.77 0.44
C ASP A 109 27.14 3.66 -0.70
N ALA A 110 26.90 3.29 -1.96
CA ALA A 110 27.38 4.03 -3.12
C ALA A 110 26.48 5.22 -3.47
N THR A 111 25.16 5.06 -3.35
CA THR A 111 24.17 6.11 -3.70
C THR A 111 23.69 6.91 -2.49
N GLY A 112 23.87 6.40 -1.28
CA GLY A 112 23.34 6.96 -0.03
C GLY A 112 21.81 6.81 0.12
N VAL A 113 21.15 6.12 -0.81
CA VAL A 113 19.69 5.91 -0.75
C VAL A 113 19.38 4.89 0.33
N THR A 114 18.49 5.27 1.26
CA THR A 114 18.00 4.39 2.34
C THR A 114 16.54 4.07 2.12
N VAL A 115 16.22 2.78 2.16
CA VAL A 115 14.86 2.24 2.20
C VAL A 115 14.61 1.75 3.63
N THR A 116 13.56 2.26 4.26
CA THR A 116 13.19 1.93 5.64
C THR A 116 11.79 1.34 5.65
N ASP A 117 11.61 0.23 6.35
CA ASP A 117 10.30 -0.29 6.68
C ASP A 117 9.66 0.61 7.75
N ASN A 118 8.61 1.31 7.36
CA ASN A 118 7.78 2.07 8.30
C ASN A 118 6.57 1.24 8.75
N GLY A 119 6.66 -0.09 8.64
CA GLY A 119 5.54 -1.00 8.70
C GLY A 119 4.85 -1.11 7.33
N PRO A 120 3.81 -1.94 7.22
CA PRO A 120 2.83 -1.77 6.15
C PRO A 120 2.48 -0.28 6.13
N PRO A 121 2.27 0.35 4.95
CA PRO A 121 1.70 1.69 4.95
C PRO A 121 0.52 1.60 5.89
N ASP A 122 0.59 2.33 7.01
CA ASP A 122 -0.59 2.53 7.82
C ASP A 122 -1.57 3.02 6.76
N ALA A 123 -2.53 2.17 6.42
CA ALA A 123 -3.83 2.67 6.15
C ALA A 123 -4.11 3.39 7.46
N ASN A 124 -3.74 4.68 7.51
CA ASN A 124 -4.29 5.62 8.45
C ASN A 124 -5.75 5.59 8.04
N GLU A 125 -6.45 4.52 8.45
CA GLU A 125 -7.82 4.19 8.14
C GLU A 125 -8.63 5.18 8.94
N THR A 126 -8.43 6.44 8.58
CA THR A 126 -9.00 7.57 9.26
C THR A 126 -10.36 7.63 8.65
N GLU A 127 -11.32 7.17 9.44
CA GLU A 127 -12.70 7.25 9.04
C GLU A 127 -13.03 8.73 8.83
N THR A 128 -13.15 9.10 7.57
CA THR A 128 -13.28 10.48 7.13
C THR A 128 -14.60 10.60 6.38
N THR A 129 -15.31 11.69 6.64
CA THR A 129 -16.47 12.07 5.85
C THR A 129 -16.02 13.08 4.80
N VAL A 130 -16.10 12.69 3.53
CA VAL A 130 -15.82 13.56 2.38
C VAL A 130 -17.14 13.99 1.75
N SER A 131 -17.24 15.26 1.33
CA SER A 131 -18.41 15.77 0.61
C SER A 131 -17.95 16.64 -0.55
N GLY A 132 -18.51 16.41 -1.72
CA GLY A 132 -18.11 17.15 -2.91
C GLY A 132 -19.01 16.86 -4.10
N ARG A 133 -18.74 17.57 -5.19
CA ARG A 133 -19.40 17.35 -6.46
C ARG A 133 -18.64 16.29 -7.26
N ILE A 134 -19.36 15.37 -7.89
CA ILE A 134 -18.77 14.32 -8.71
C ILE A 134 -18.26 14.93 -10.02
N ALA A 135 -16.95 14.86 -10.24
CA ALA A 135 -16.33 15.24 -11.52
C ALA A 135 -16.46 14.13 -12.56
N THR A 136 -16.28 12.86 -12.17
CA THR A 136 -16.32 11.71 -13.10
C THR A 136 -16.77 10.44 -12.38
N VAL A 137 -17.54 9.60 -13.05
CA VAL A 137 -17.97 8.29 -12.52
C VAL A 137 -16.98 7.21 -12.95
N LEU A 138 -16.57 6.36 -12.01
CA LEU A 138 -15.63 5.27 -12.25
C LEU A 138 -16.38 3.98 -12.57
N HIS A 139 -15.89 3.26 -13.57
CA HIS A 139 -16.47 2.01 -14.04
C HIS A 139 -15.47 0.86 -13.94
N GLY A 140 -15.97 -0.34 -13.71
CA GLY A 140 -15.19 -1.57 -13.81
C GLY A 140 -15.05 -2.07 -15.23
N LYS A 141 -14.33 -3.20 -15.36
CA LYS A 141 -14.01 -3.80 -16.66
C LYS A 141 -15.24 -4.27 -17.42
N ARG A 142 -16.38 -4.49 -16.75
CA ARG A 142 -17.64 -4.92 -17.35
C ARG A 142 -18.62 -3.75 -17.54
N GLY A 143 -18.16 -2.51 -17.33
CA GLY A 143 -18.98 -1.29 -17.45
C GLY A 143 -19.84 -1.00 -16.22
N GLU A 144 -19.67 -1.74 -15.13
CA GLU A 144 -20.39 -1.53 -13.88
C GLU A 144 -19.85 -0.31 -13.13
N VAL A 145 -20.74 0.49 -12.52
CA VAL A 145 -20.33 1.61 -11.66
C VAL A 145 -19.61 1.06 -10.44
N ASN A 146 -18.42 1.59 -10.14
CA ASN A 146 -17.59 1.16 -9.01
C ASN A 146 -17.16 2.32 -8.09
N GLY A 147 -17.52 3.57 -8.44
CA GLY A 147 -17.14 4.74 -7.67
C GLY A 147 -17.26 6.04 -8.44
N ALA A 148 -16.64 7.08 -7.92
CA ALA A 148 -16.61 8.41 -8.50
C ALA A 148 -15.32 9.15 -8.11
N VAL A 149 -14.91 10.12 -8.93
CA VAL A 149 -13.88 11.11 -8.59
C VAL A 149 -14.60 12.43 -8.34
N LEU A 150 -14.31 13.07 -7.20
CA LEU A 150 -14.84 14.38 -6.85
C LEU A 150 -13.97 15.49 -7.48
N GLU A 151 -14.50 16.72 -7.54
CA GLU A 151 -13.81 17.88 -8.11
C GLU A 151 -12.50 18.26 -7.40
N ASP A 152 -12.34 17.88 -6.14
CA ASP A 152 -11.13 18.09 -5.34
C ASP A 152 -10.02 17.05 -5.60
N GLY A 153 -10.26 16.07 -6.50
CA GLY A 153 -9.35 14.94 -6.76
C GLY A 153 -9.61 13.72 -5.88
N VAL A 154 -10.55 13.85 -4.94
CA VAL A 154 -11.31 12.84 -4.20
C VAL A 154 -11.63 11.53 -4.92
N THR A 155 -10.85 10.45 -4.89
CA THR A 155 -11.33 9.18 -5.47
C THR A 155 -12.19 8.42 -4.46
N LEU A 156 -13.49 8.36 -4.69
CA LEU A 156 -14.43 7.58 -3.90
C LEU A 156 -14.67 6.21 -4.53
N ARG A 157 -14.46 5.14 -3.77
CA ARG A 157 -14.72 3.77 -4.21
C ARG A 157 -15.83 3.13 -3.40
N LEU A 158 -16.76 2.52 -4.11
CA LEU A 158 -17.89 1.80 -3.51
C LEU A 158 -17.75 0.31 -3.77
N PRO A 159 -18.17 -0.55 -2.83
CA PRO A 159 -18.34 -1.97 -3.11
C PRO A 159 -19.27 -2.16 -4.33
N PRO A 160 -18.96 -3.08 -5.28
CA PRO A 160 -19.72 -3.19 -6.53
C PRO A 160 -21.24 -3.41 -6.37
N PRO A 161 -21.75 -4.22 -5.42
CA PRO A 161 -23.19 -4.37 -5.23
C PRO A 161 -23.87 -3.07 -4.80
N GLU A 162 -23.20 -2.29 -3.96
CA GLU A 162 -23.68 -1.03 -3.41
C GLU A 162 -23.59 0.10 -4.43
N ALA A 163 -22.50 0.16 -5.21
CA ALA A 163 -22.33 1.12 -6.29
C ALA A 163 -23.47 1.04 -7.32
N ALA A 164 -23.95 -0.18 -7.62
CA ALA A 164 -25.11 -0.40 -8.48
C ALA A 164 -26.44 0.09 -7.85
N ARG A 165 -26.59 -0.04 -6.52
CA ARG A 165 -27.79 0.45 -5.80
C ARG A 165 -27.86 1.97 -5.74
N PHE A 166 -26.71 2.63 -5.72
CA PHE A 166 -26.60 4.09 -5.62
C PHE A 166 -26.17 4.75 -6.94
N SER A 167 -26.36 4.07 -8.08
CA SER A 167 -26.04 4.61 -9.42
C SER A 167 -26.74 5.94 -9.72
N ASP A 168 -27.94 6.14 -9.17
CA ASP A 168 -28.71 7.38 -9.36
C ASP A 168 -28.10 8.58 -8.63
N LEU A 169 -27.35 8.33 -7.55
CA LEU A 169 -26.59 9.35 -6.82
C LEU A 169 -25.21 9.57 -7.45
N LEU A 170 -24.63 8.53 -8.07
CA LEU A 170 -23.34 8.55 -8.73
C LEU A 170 -23.45 9.09 -10.16
N GLN A 171 -23.82 10.36 -10.28
CA GLN A 171 -23.90 11.07 -11.57
C GLN A 171 -22.94 12.25 -11.58
N THR A 172 -22.27 12.47 -12.71
CA THR A 172 -21.42 13.64 -12.93
C THR A 172 -22.19 14.93 -12.66
N GLY A 173 -21.58 15.85 -11.89
CA GLY A 173 -22.16 17.12 -11.49
C GLY A 173 -23.07 17.07 -10.26
N ARG A 174 -23.32 15.89 -9.68
CA ARG A 174 -24.16 15.73 -8.48
C ARG A 174 -23.34 15.86 -7.20
N MET A 175 -23.96 16.40 -6.14
CA MET A 175 -23.37 16.43 -4.80
C MET A 175 -23.51 15.07 -4.15
N ILE A 176 -22.44 14.65 -3.48
CA ILE A 176 -22.36 13.40 -2.76
C ILE A 176 -21.60 13.61 -1.45
N SER A 177 -22.03 12.92 -0.42
CA SER A 177 -21.29 12.75 0.82
C SER A 177 -21.03 11.28 1.05
N ALA A 178 -19.83 10.95 1.48
CA ALA A 178 -19.48 9.59 1.82
C ALA A 178 -18.59 9.58 3.06
N ARG A 179 -18.88 8.64 3.95
CA ARG A 179 -18.05 8.34 5.11
C ARG A 179 -17.36 7.01 4.89
N GLY A 180 -16.08 6.95 5.15
CA GLY A 180 -15.33 5.74 4.90
C GLY A 180 -13.86 5.85 5.26
N ILE A 181 -13.14 4.81 4.89
CA ILE A 181 -11.71 4.69 5.16
C ILE A 181 -10.95 5.49 4.11
N SER A 182 -10.20 6.49 4.54
CA SER A 182 -9.33 7.27 3.64
C SER A 182 -7.92 6.68 3.57
N LEU A 183 -7.34 6.72 2.38
CA LEU A 183 -5.96 6.33 2.08
C LEU A 183 -5.34 7.44 1.23
N THR A 184 -4.47 8.23 1.84
CA THR A 184 -3.73 9.30 1.17
C THR A 184 -2.38 8.78 0.72
N THR A 185 -2.10 8.86 -0.57
CA THR A 185 -0.82 8.47 -1.18
C THR A 185 -0.23 9.65 -1.95
N LEU A 186 1.03 9.55 -2.38
CA LEU A 186 1.66 10.54 -3.26
C LEU A 186 0.95 10.70 -4.61
N MET A 187 0.09 9.73 -4.99
CA MET A 187 -0.63 9.67 -6.25
C MET A 187 -2.06 10.21 -6.14
N GLY A 188 -2.51 10.54 -4.92
CA GLY A 188 -3.85 11.04 -4.63
C GLY A 188 -4.47 10.41 -3.39
N THR A 189 -5.70 10.84 -3.10
CA THR A 189 -6.49 10.37 -1.95
C THR A 189 -7.60 9.45 -2.44
N LEU A 190 -7.65 8.25 -1.85
CA LEU A 190 -8.72 7.28 -2.04
C LEU A 190 -9.58 7.23 -0.78
N VAL A 191 -10.90 7.20 -0.93
CA VAL A 191 -11.83 6.91 0.17
C VAL A 191 -12.66 5.69 -0.21
N GLU A 192 -12.53 4.62 0.58
CA GLU A 192 -13.42 3.46 0.48
C GLU A 192 -14.67 3.74 1.30
N ALA A 193 -15.79 3.97 0.61
CA ALA A 193 -17.05 4.34 1.25
C ALA A 193 -17.60 3.18 2.09
N ARG A 194 -17.93 3.47 3.35
CA ARG A 194 -18.73 2.62 4.24
C ARG A 194 -20.13 3.16 4.45
N ALA A 195 -20.37 4.44 4.20
CA ALA A 195 -21.69 5.04 4.11
C ALA A 195 -21.72 6.09 2.99
N ILE A 196 -22.85 6.23 2.32
CA ILE A 196 -23.05 7.17 1.22
C ILE A 196 -24.40 7.88 1.33
N GLY A 197 -24.44 9.15 0.96
CA GLY A 197 -25.64 9.98 0.99
C GLY A 197 -25.53 11.16 0.05
N ALA A 198 -26.64 11.88 -0.12
CA ALA A 198 -26.63 13.18 -0.80
C ALA A 198 -25.96 14.26 0.05
N THR A 199 -26.04 14.14 1.38
CA THR A 199 -25.45 15.06 2.36
C THR A 199 -24.84 14.27 3.54
N PRO A 200 -23.93 14.88 4.33
CA PRO A 200 -23.32 14.24 5.51
C PRO A 200 -24.33 13.77 6.56
N GLU A 201 -25.51 14.39 6.61
CA GLU A 201 -26.58 14.08 7.56
C GLU A 201 -27.51 12.96 7.06
N GLN A 202 -27.43 12.61 5.78
CA GLN A 202 -28.27 11.61 5.11
C GLN A 202 -27.43 10.43 4.60
N LEU A 203 -26.49 9.95 5.42
CA LEU A 203 -25.65 8.81 5.09
C LEU A 203 -26.39 7.49 5.32
N THR A 204 -26.39 6.64 4.30
CA THR A 204 -26.85 5.25 4.38
C THR A 204 -25.63 4.34 4.48
N GLU A 205 -25.56 3.50 5.52
CA GLU A 205 -24.49 2.51 5.65
C GLU A 205 -24.53 1.50 4.49
N LEU A 206 -23.36 1.31 3.90
CA LEU A 206 -23.08 0.31 2.89
C LEU A 206 -22.83 -1.01 3.60
N ALA A 207 -23.49 -2.08 3.14
CA ALA A 207 -23.31 -3.40 3.70
C ALA A 207 -21.93 -3.96 3.31
N VAL A 208 -20.89 -3.63 4.06
CA VAL A 208 -19.59 -4.26 3.89
C VAL A 208 -19.72 -5.69 4.39
N ARG A 209 -19.60 -6.68 3.49
CA ARG A 209 -19.43 -8.06 3.93
C ARG A 209 -18.20 -8.10 4.86
N PRO A 210 -18.32 -8.64 6.09
CA PRO A 210 -17.16 -8.80 6.95
C PRO A 210 -16.05 -9.52 6.19
N PRO A 211 -14.77 -9.14 6.39
CA PRO A 211 -13.67 -9.88 5.80
C PRO A 211 -13.85 -11.35 6.16
N MET A 212 -13.87 -12.21 5.13
CA MET A 212 -13.93 -13.64 5.31
C MET A 212 -12.73 -14.01 6.18
N GLY A 213 -13.00 -14.39 7.44
CA GLY A 213 -11.95 -14.78 8.36
C GLY A 213 -11.05 -15.84 7.71
N PRO A 214 -9.76 -15.90 8.10
CA PRO A 214 -8.82 -16.84 7.51
C PRO A 214 -9.46 -18.24 7.50
N LYS A 215 -9.52 -18.84 6.30
CA LYS A 215 -10.04 -20.19 6.08
C LYS A 215 -9.21 -21.15 6.96
N GLY A 216 -9.72 -21.41 8.16
CA GLY A 216 -9.20 -22.44 9.03
C GLY A 216 -9.28 -23.75 8.25
N HIS A 217 -8.12 -24.30 7.92
CA HIS A 217 -8.02 -25.66 7.44
C HIS A 217 -8.34 -26.56 8.64
N GLY A 218 -9.63 -26.79 8.89
CA GLY A 218 -10.08 -27.87 9.76
C GLY A 218 -9.67 -29.21 9.10
N PRO A 219 -9.06 -30.14 9.84
CA PRO A 219 -8.65 -31.41 9.27
C PRO A 219 -9.87 -32.28 8.94
N GLY A 220 -10.02 -32.61 7.65
CA GLY A 220 -10.65 -33.85 7.17
C GLY A 220 -12.16 -33.99 7.31
N ALA A 221 -12.93 -33.44 6.38
CA ALA A 221 -14.24 -33.99 6.02
C ALA A 221 -14.06 -34.95 4.82
N GLY A 222 -14.51 -36.19 4.99
CA GLY A 222 -14.22 -37.34 4.14
C GLY A 222 -14.74 -37.28 2.70
N PRO A 223 -14.38 -38.28 1.87
CA PRO A 223 -14.65 -38.25 0.44
C PRO A 223 -16.11 -38.58 0.11
N GLY A 224 -16.76 -37.63 -0.55
CA GLY A 224 -17.36 -37.83 -1.88
C GLY A 224 -18.67 -38.61 -1.95
N HIS A 225 -19.77 -37.88 -2.13
CA HIS A 225 -20.97 -38.39 -2.79
C HIS A 225 -20.66 -38.88 -4.21
N GLY A 226 -20.98 -40.13 -4.52
CA GLY A 226 -21.18 -40.63 -5.89
C GLY A 226 -22.65 -40.52 -6.29
N PRO A 227 -22.97 -40.25 -7.58
CA PRO A 227 -24.34 -39.95 -7.98
C PRO A 227 -25.11 -41.20 -8.48
N GLY A 228 -26.40 -41.26 -8.13
CA GLY A 228 -27.43 -41.85 -8.99
C GLY A 228 -28.03 -43.21 -8.59
N GLY A 229 -29.34 -43.22 -8.34
CA GLY A 229 -30.24 -44.17 -9.01
C GLY A 229 -30.92 -45.28 -8.19
N ARG A 230 -32.22 -45.06 -7.93
CA ARG A 230 -33.36 -45.99 -8.03
C ARG A 230 -33.54 -47.12 -7.00
N ASP A 231 -34.66 -47.00 -6.27
CA ASP A 231 -35.75 -47.97 -6.12
C ASP A 231 -35.45 -49.41 -5.66
N GLY A 232 -35.95 -49.67 -4.43
CA GLY A 232 -36.47 -50.92 -3.86
C GLY A 232 -36.16 -52.28 -4.47
N ILE A 233 -35.65 -53.19 -3.63
CA ILE A 233 -36.19 -54.54 -3.36
C ILE A 233 -35.45 -55.07 -2.11
N ALA A 234 -36.19 -55.44 -1.07
CA ALA A 234 -35.64 -56.15 0.10
C ALA A 234 -35.40 -57.63 -0.26
N PRO A 235 -34.30 -58.27 0.18
CA PRO A 235 -34.09 -59.70 -0.05
C PRO A 235 -35.02 -60.55 0.83
N PRO A 236 -35.46 -61.73 0.35
CA PRO A 236 -36.32 -62.63 1.13
C PRO A 236 -35.55 -63.32 2.27
N PRO A 237 -36.24 -63.76 3.35
CA PRO A 237 -35.60 -64.43 4.47
C PRO A 237 -35.09 -65.84 4.09
N PRO A 238 -34.07 -66.35 4.79
CA PRO A 238 -33.49 -67.66 4.50
C PRO A 238 -34.44 -68.82 4.86
N PRO A 239 -34.35 -69.98 4.18
CA PRO A 239 -35.14 -71.15 4.50
C PRO A 239 -34.72 -71.73 5.86
N ARG A 240 -35.72 -72.15 6.65
CA ARG A 240 -35.50 -72.96 7.85
C ARG A 240 -35.03 -74.36 7.43
N GLY A 241 -33.78 -74.67 7.76
CA GLY A 241 -33.22 -76.02 7.80
C GLY A 241 -32.69 -76.27 9.21
#